data_AF-A0A8B5XT79-F1
#
_entry.id   AF-A0A8B5XT79-F1
#
_cell.length_a   1.000
_cell.length_b   1.000
_cell.length_c   1.000
_cell.angle_alpha   90.00
_cell.angle_beta   90.00
_cell.angle_gamma   90.00
#
_symmetry.space_group_name_H-M   'P 1'
#
loop_
_entity.id
_entity.type
_entity.pdbx_description
1 polymer ?
#
loop_
_entity_poly.entity_id
_entity_poly.type
_entity_poly.pdbx_seq_one_letter_code
_entity_poly.pdbx_strand_id
1 'polypeptide(L)'
;MDKSDAEFSTLEESECNKQYWRLSKDGTFTLQPGILPHAALVDIFINGRLYAFECGTAIVVTFLKAILDLIGPRNFDYLFSDLFLYDFRPPQNMALIIHQGRDYLPGDCVYFKNPDHDEATPEWQGENAILLGRNLFYGHGIGITSSQGIIDELNSNRRPNATISAFLTDHIIFLDSSFYRQFQLNIPRAKPDHSPVSLSNCIVSEIGPKIYLS
;
A
#
# COMPACT_ATOMS: atom_id res chain seq x y z
N MET A 1 -4.28 3.60 -2.03
CA MET A 1 -4.18 4.26 -0.72
C MET A 1 -4.10 5.76 -0.93
N ASP A 2 -3.05 6.30 -1.55
CA ASP A 2 -2.86 7.73 -1.87
C ASP A 2 -4.13 8.58 -2.12
N LYS A 3 -5.08 8.10 -2.93
CA LYS A 3 -6.33 8.82 -3.27
C LYS A 3 -7.50 8.66 -2.28
N SER A 4 -7.32 7.98 -1.15
CA SER A 4 -8.41 7.78 -0.17
C SER A 4 -8.60 8.96 0.77
N ASP A 5 -7.67 9.93 0.77
CA ASP A 5 -7.58 11.01 1.75
C ASP A 5 -7.39 10.50 3.20
N ALA A 6 -6.82 9.29 3.38
CA ALA A 6 -6.36 8.85 4.69
C ALA A 6 -5.07 9.60 5.06
N GLU A 7 -5.03 10.16 6.26
CA GLU A 7 -3.93 11.02 6.71
C GLU A 7 -2.87 10.21 7.47
N PHE A 8 -1.65 10.73 7.51
CA PHE A 8 -0.62 10.19 8.39
C PHE A 8 -0.88 10.66 9.82
N SER A 9 -0.66 9.77 10.79
CA SER A 9 -0.56 10.13 12.20
C SER A 9 0.40 9.21 12.93
N THR A 10 0.82 9.61 14.13
CA THR A 10 1.49 8.70 15.06
C THR A 10 0.50 7.63 15.57
N LEU A 11 1.02 6.59 16.25
CA LEU A 11 0.17 5.56 16.88
C LEU A 11 -0.76 6.14 17.96
N GLU A 12 -0.27 7.13 18.71
CA GLU A 12 -0.99 7.77 19.81
C GLU A 12 -2.15 8.64 19.32
N GLU A 13 -1.98 9.25 18.15
CA GLU A 13 -2.93 10.16 17.50
C GLU A 13 -3.76 9.49 16.41
N SER A 14 -3.68 8.17 16.28
CA SER A 14 -4.40 7.44 15.25
C SER A 14 -5.92 7.66 15.33
N GLU A 15 -6.56 7.70 14.16
CA GLU A 15 -8.00 7.86 14.02
C GLU A 15 -8.58 6.76 13.12
N CYS A 16 -9.82 6.36 13.40
CA CYS A 16 -10.51 5.37 12.59
C CYS A 16 -12.03 5.56 12.60
N ASN A 17 -12.70 5.10 11.53
CA ASN A 17 -14.15 5.02 11.52
C ASN A 17 -14.67 4.02 12.58
N LYS A 18 -15.29 4.55 13.63
CA LYS A 18 -15.77 3.78 14.80
C LYS A 18 -16.90 2.79 14.47
N GLN A 19 -17.53 2.93 13.30
CA GLN A 19 -18.51 1.95 12.82
C GLN A 19 -17.86 0.59 12.51
N TYR A 20 -16.61 0.59 12.06
CA TYR A 20 -15.89 -0.61 11.62
C TYR A 20 -14.81 -1.04 12.60
N TRP A 21 -14.18 -0.07 13.27
CA TRP A 21 -13.00 -0.30 14.09
C TRP A 21 -13.17 0.23 15.51
N ARG A 22 -12.60 -0.49 16.47
CA ARG A 22 -12.34 -0.01 17.83
C ARG A 22 -10.84 0.29 17.92
N LEU A 23 -10.52 1.54 18.25
CA LEU A 23 -9.16 1.99 18.50
C LEU A 23 -8.77 1.77 19.97
N SER A 24 -7.65 1.09 20.19
CA SER A 24 -6.99 0.94 21.48
C SER A 24 -6.02 2.11 21.74
N LYS A 25 -5.65 2.33 23.01
CA LYS A 25 -4.71 3.41 23.40
C LYS A 25 -3.32 3.28 22.80
N ASP A 26 -2.93 2.08 22.41
CA ASP A 26 -1.64 1.80 21.78
C ASP A 26 -1.66 2.02 20.26
N GLY A 27 -2.79 2.45 19.68
CA GLY A 27 -2.94 2.61 18.23
C GLY A 27 -3.48 1.37 17.51
N THR A 28 -3.82 0.28 18.23
CA THR A 28 -4.36 -0.93 17.58
C THR A 28 -5.81 -0.76 17.14
N PHE A 29 -6.11 -1.07 15.87
CA PHE A 29 -7.46 -1.07 15.31
C PHE A 29 -7.99 -2.50 15.33
N THR A 30 -9.02 -2.76 16.12
CA THR A 30 -9.71 -4.07 16.15
C THR A 30 -11.07 -3.97 15.48
N LEU A 31 -11.50 -4.98 14.73
CA LEU A 31 -12.85 -4.98 14.16
C LEU A 31 -13.94 -4.86 15.24
N GLN A 32 -14.99 -4.10 14.93
CA GLN A 32 -16.21 -4.10 15.72
C GLN A 32 -16.93 -5.46 15.60
N PRO A 33 -17.71 -5.88 16.63
CA PRO A 33 -18.41 -7.16 16.61
C PRO A 33 -19.32 -7.32 15.38
N GLY A 34 -19.17 -8.43 14.67
CA GLY A 34 -20.00 -8.77 13.50
C GLY A 34 -19.65 -8.04 12.21
N ILE A 35 -18.64 -7.16 12.21
CA ILE A 35 -18.15 -6.51 10.99
C ILE A 35 -17.28 -7.49 10.20
N LEU A 36 -17.55 -7.57 8.88
CA LEU A 36 -16.78 -8.37 7.95
C LEU A 36 -15.43 -7.71 7.64
N PRO A 37 -14.30 -8.42 7.70
CA PRO A 37 -12.96 -7.88 7.45
C PRO A 37 -12.84 -7.12 6.13
N HIS A 38 -13.38 -7.64 5.03
CA HIS A 38 -13.31 -6.96 3.73
C HIS A 38 -14.04 -5.61 3.74
N ALA A 39 -15.18 -5.52 4.44
CA ALA A 39 -16.00 -4.32 4.49
C ALA A 39 -15.28 -3.21 5.26
N ALA A 40 -14.69 -3.56 6.41
CA ALA A 40 -13.88 -2.65 7.22
C ALA A 40 -12.62 -2.17 6.49
N LEU A 41 -11.97 -3.07 5.74
CA LEU A 41 -10.82 -2.74 4.91
C LEU A 41 -11.19 -1.79 3.77
N VAL A 42 -12.27 -2.09 3.05
CA VAL A 42 -12.75 -1.26 1.92
C VAL A 42 -13.16 0.13 2.41
N ASP A 43 -13.72 0.24 3.61
CA ASP A 43 -14.10 1.54 4.21
C ASP A 43 -12.91 2.50 4.31
N ILE A 44 -11.70 2.02 4.61
CA ILE A 44 -10.48 2.84 4.65
C ILE A 44 -10.21 3.53 3.31
N PHE A 45 -10.52 2.85 2.19
CA PHE A 45 -10.28 3.40 0.85
C PHE A 45 -11.40 4.31 0.35
N ILE A 46 -12.63 4.14 0.87
CA ILE A 46 -13.81 4.91 0.45
C ILE A 46 -13.99 6.16 1.32
N ASN A 47 -13.79 6.02 2.63
CA ASN A 47 -14.00 7.03 3.64
C ASN A 47 -12.68 7.40 4.34
N GLY A 48 -11.58 7.45 3.60
CA GLY A 48 -10.23 7.60 4.18
C GLY A 48 -10.06 8.85 5.07
N ARG A 49 -10.82 9.92 4.83
CA ARG A 49 -10.88 11.10 5.73
C ARG A 49 -11.29 10.81 7.18
N LEU A 50 -11.85 9.64 7.46
CA LEU A 50 -12.18 9.19 8.80
C LEU A 50 -11.03 8.40 9.46
N TYR A 51 -9.87 8.37 8.81
CA TYR A 51 -8.73 7.55 9.19
C TYR A 51 -7.44 8.36 9.17
N ALA A 52 -6.67 8.18 10.23
CA ALA A 52 -5.29 8.60 10.30
C ALA A 52 -4.47 7.48 10.96
N PHE A 53 -3.35 7.07 10.36
CA PHE A 53 -2.49 6.00 10.90
C PHE A 53 -1.07 6.11 10.38
N GLU A 54 -0.14 5.36 10.98
CA GLU A 54 1.28 5.42 10.61
C GLU A 54 1.60 4.63 9.32
N CYS A 55 2.81 4.82 8.78
CA CYS A 55 3.19 4.33 7.45
C CYS A 55 3.25 2.79 7.34
N GLY A 56 3.68 2.06 8.37
CA GLY A 56 3.64 0.61 8.47
C GLY A 56 2.23 0.03 8.35
N THR A 57 1.26 0.59 9.06
CA THR A 57 -0.17 0.23 8.96
C THR A 57 -0.66 0.50 7.55
N ALA A 58 -0.27 1.63 6.94
CA ALA A 58 -0.63 1.92 5.57
C ALA A 58 -0.09 0.88 4.56
N ILE A 59 1.11 0.34 4.78
CA ILE A 59 1.65 -0.77 3.97
C ILE A 59 0.83 -2.05 4.19
N VAL A 60 0.56 -2.42 5.45
CA VAL A 60 -0.25 -3.62 5.78
C VAL A 60 -1.62 -3.52 5.12
N VAL A 61 -2.30 -2.38 5.23
CA VAL A 61 -3.60 -2.12 4.60
C VAL A 61 -3.52 -2.18 3.07
N THR A 62 -2.44 -1.67 2.47
CA THR A 62 -2.20 -1.75 1.02
C THR A 62 -2.04 -3.20 0.55
N PHE A 63 -1.27 -4.01 1.28
CA PHE A 63 -1.14 -5.44 0.98
C PHE A 63 -2.45 -6.21 1.18
N LEU A 64 -3.19 -5.94 2.27
CA LEU A 64 -4.51 -6.53 2.48
C LEU A 64 -5.46 -6.21 1.33
N LYS A 65 -5.43 -4.98 0.80
CA LYS A 65 -6.27 -4.62 -0.34
C LYS A 65 -5.89 -5.37 -1.61
N ALA A 66 -4.60 -5.53 -1.87
CA ALA A 66 -4.12 -6.34 -3.00
C ALA A 66 -4.56 -7.81 -2.86
N ILE A 67 -4.50 -8.38 -1.65
CA ILE A 67 -4.98 -9.74 -1.38
C ILE A 67 -6.49 -9.82 -1.59
N LEU A 68 -7.27 -8.88 -1.05
CA LEU A 68 -8.73 -8.81 -1.23
C LEU A 68 -9.09 -8.79 -2.73
N ASP A 69 -8.39 -8.00 -3.53
CA ASP A 69 -8.62 -7.92 -4.98
C ASP A 69 -8.29 -9.22 -5.70
N LEU A 70 -7.34 -10.00 -5.17
CA LEU A 70 -6.91 -11.26 -5.76
C LEU A 70 -7.87 -12.42 -5.48
N ILE A 71 -8.39 -12.52 -4.25
CA ILE A 71 -9.15 -13.69 -3.78
C ILE A 71 -10.65 -13.43 -3.58
N GLY A 72 -11.06 -12.16 -3.60
CA GLY A 72 -12.43 -11.72 -3.39
C GLY A 72 -12.87 -11.74 -1.91
N PRO A 73 -14.00 -11.08 -1.60
CA PRO A 73 -14.43 -10.79 -0.23
C PRO A 73 -14.70 -12.04 0.61
N ARG A 74 -15.34 -13.08 0.02
CA ARG A 74 -15.67 -14.31 0.75
C ARG A 74 -14.43 -15.03 1.28
N ASN A 75 -13.40 -15.18 0.45
CA ASN A 75 -12.17 -15.86 0.86
C ASN A 75 -11.31 -14.97 1.74
N PHE A 76 -11.37 -13.65 1.53
CA PHE A 76 -10.72 -12.68 2.41
C PHE A 76 -11.28 -12.73 3.82
N ASP A 77 -12.61 -12.68 3.99
CA ASP A 77 -13.25 -12.75 5.31
C ASP A 77 -12.95 -14.06 6.04
N TYR A 78 -12.81 -15.17 5.29
CA TYR A 78 -12.42 -16.45 5.85
C TYR A 78 -10.97 -16.46 6.33
N LEU A 79 -10.03 -15.89 5.56
CA LEU A 79 -8.61 -15.89 5.90
C LEU A 79 -8.24 -14.83 6.96
N PHE A 80 -8.97 -13.72 7.02
CA PHE A 80 -8.65 -12.59 7.88
C PHE A 80 -9.76 -12.33 8.89
N SER A 81 -10.44 -13.38 9.38
CA SER A 81 -11.57 -13.28 10.31
C SER A 81 -11.25 -12.55 11.61
N ASP A 82 -10.01 -12.66 12.08
CA ASP A 82 -9.51 -12.03 13.31
C ASP A 82 -8.61 -10.82 13.02
N LEU A 83 -8.90 -10.09 11.94
CA LEU A 83 -8.10 -8.94 11.50
C LEU A 83 -8.04 -7.85 12.57
N PHE A 84 -6.81 -7.38 12.82
CA PHE A 84 -6.52 -6.13 13.49
C PHE A 84 -5.37 -5.44 12.74
N LEU A 85 -5.25 -4.12 12.90
CA LEU A 85 -4.19 -3.31 12.30
C LEU A 85 -3.39 -2.64 13.42
N TYR A 86 -2.06 -2.70 13.33
CA TYR A 86 -1.15 -2.08 14.30
C TYR A 86 0.27 -2.11 13.73
N ASP A 87 0.88 -0.95 13.52
CA ASP A 87 2.26 -0.86 13.02
C ASP A 87 2.46 -1.67 11.71
N PHE A 88 3.70 -2.00 11.37
CA PHE A 88 4.03 -3.04 10.41
C PHE A 88 3.86 -4.45 11.03
N ARG A 89 2.64 -4.79 11.48
CA ARG A 89 2.31 -6.15 11.94
C ARG A 89 1.42 -6.88 10.94
N PRO A 90 2.00 -7.66 10.01
CA PRO A 90 1.22 -8.42 9.06
C PRO A 90 0.40 -9.50 9.78
N PRO A 91 -0.88 -9.71 9.41
CA PRO A 91 -1.67 -10.82 9.92
C PRO A 91 -1.09 -12.16 9.44
N GLN A 92 -1.36 -13.24 10.19
CA GLN A 92 -0.74 -14.55 9.95
C GLN A 92 -0.92 -15.09 8.52
N ASN A 93 -2.07 -14.80 7.88
CA ASN A 93 -2.38 -15.25 6.52
C ASN A 93 -1.91 -14.26 5.44
N MET A 94 -1.09 -13.26 5.80
CA MET A 94 -0.35 -12.41 4.88
C MET A 94 0.99 -13.06 4.53
N ALA A 95 1.05 -13.76 3.40
CA ALA A 95 2.26 -14.41 2.92
C ALA A 95 3.22 -13.37 2.33
N LEU A 96 4.25 -13.02 3.09
CA LEU A 96 5.30 -12.08 2.70
C LEU A 96 6.63 -12.81 2.50
N ILE A 97 7.37 -12.39 1.48
CA ILE A 97 8.77 -12.77 1.28
C ILE A 97 9.63 -11.56 1.60
N ILE A 98 10.72 -11.80 2.32
CA ILE A 98 11.72 -10.80 2.64
C ILE A 98 12.99 -11.14 1.86
N HIS A 99 13.51 -10.15 1.14
CA HIS A 99 14.70 -10.27 0.32
C HIS A 99 15.67 -9.11 0.61
N GLN A 100 16.96 -9.39 0.50
CA GLN A 100 18.03 -8.39 0.58
C GLN A 100 18.68 -8.30 -0.80
N GLY A 101 18.46 -7.18 -1.49
CA GLY A 101 18.81 -7.04 -2.90
C GLY A 101 18.57 -5.64 -3.45
N ARG A 102 18.76 -5.50 -4.76
CA ARG A 102 18.53 -4.25 -5.52
C ARG A 102 17.76 -4.49 -6.82
N ASP A 103 17.20 -5.68 -6.94
CA ASP A 103 16.37 -6.20 -8.02
C ASP A 103 14.90 -5.83 -7.79
N TYR A 104 14.65 -4.55 -7.54
CA TYR A 104 13.31 -4.04 -7.22
C TYR A 104 12.32 -4.23 -8.37
N LEU A 105 11.11 -4.67 -8.03
CA LEU A 105 9.99 -4.85 -8.94
C LEU A 105 8.78 -4.00 -8.49
N PRO A 106 7.92 -3.56 -9.44
CA PRO A 106 6.67 -2.91 -9.08
C PRO A 106 5.82 -3.78 -8.15
N GLY A 107 5.35 -3.18 -7.05
CA GLY A 107 4.63 -3.86 -5.97
C GLY A 107 5.48 -4.18 -4.75
N ASP A 108 6.81 -4.08 -4.85
CA ASP A 108 7.70 -4.25 -3.71
C ASP A 108 7.48 -3.13 -2.68
N CYS A 109 7.42 -3.51 -1.40
CA CYS A 109 7.62 -2.61 -0.29
C CYS A 109 9.12 -2.50 -0.01
N VAL A 110 9.61 -1.27 0.00
CA VAL A 110 11.01 -0.91 0.26
C VAL A 110 11.09 0.02 1.46
N TYR A 111 12.31 0.20 1.98
CA TYR A 111 12.54 1.10 3.10
C TYR A 111 13.60 2.16 2.78
N PHE A 112 13.26 3.43 3.00
CA PHE A 112 14.19 4.55 2.99
C PHE A 112 14.62 4.84 4.43
N LYS A 113 15.92 4.77 4.70
CA LYS A 113 16.46 5.02 6.04
C LYS A 113 16.92 6.46 6.16
N ASN A 114 16.58 7.13 7.26
CA ASN A 114 17.10 8.44 7.65
C ASN A 114 18.00 8.32 8.89
N PRO A 115 19.30 8.05 8.71
CA PRO A 115 20.21 7.77 9.83
C PRO A 115 20.45 8.96 10.76
N ASP A 116 20.31 10.19 10.23
CA ASP A 116 20.52 11.43 10.96
C ASP A 116 19.20 12.16 11.29
N HIS A 117 18.10 11.43 11.45
CA HIS A 117 16.82 12.00 11.92
C HIS A 117 16.98 12.68 13.29
N ASP A 118 16.06 13.60 13.59
CA ASP A 118 15.96 14.21 14.93
C ASP A 118 15.28 13.23 15.90
N GLU A 119 15.91 12.96 17.05
CA GLU A 119 15.38 12.07 18.09
C GLU A 119 14.08 12.58 18.71
N ALA A 120 13.81 13.89 18.61
CA ALA A 120 12.55 14.48 19.04
C ALA A 120 11.37 14.16 18.10
N THR A 121 11.65 13.73 16.86
CA THR A 121 10.67 13.37 15.84
C THR A 121 11.01 11.99 15.25
N PRO A 122 10.91 10.91 16.04
CA PRO A 122 11.32 9.56 15.65
C PRO A 122 10.53 8.99 14.46
N GLU A 123 9.37 9.55 14.14
CA GLU A 123 8.60 9.23 12.93
C GLU A 123 9.40 9.49 11.63
N TRP A 124 10.37 10.40 11.65
CA TRP A 124 11.23 10.69 10.50
C TRP A 124 12.48 9.81 10.40
N GLN A 125 12.60 8.74 11.19
CA GLN A 125 13.73 7.80 11.13
C GLN A 125 13.86 7.06 9.79
N GLY A 126 12.78 7.04 9.00
CA GLY A 126 12.74 6.49 7.67
C GLY A 126 11.32 6.41 7.15
N GLU A 127 11.15 5.83 5.98
CA GLU A 127 9.84 5.67 5.35
C GLU A 127 9.71 4.31 4.66
N ASN A 128 8.62 3.61 4.96
CA ASN A 128 8.21 2.44 4.18
C ASN A 128 7.49 2.92 2.91
N ALA A 129 7.83 2.37 1.75
CA ALA A 129 7.22 2.80 0.50
C ALA A 129 6.92 1.65 -0.47
N ILE A 130 5.83 1.75 -1.23
CA ILE A 130 5.52 0.81 -2.31
C ILE A 130 6.12 1.34 -3.63
N LEU A 131 6.99 0.56 -4.27
CA LEU A 131 7.49 0.86 -5.61
C LEU A 131 6.37 0.66 -6.63
N LEU A 132 5.97 1.73 -7.32
CA LEU A 132 4.98 1.71 -8.39
C LEU A 132 5.59 1.45 -9.77
N GLY A 133 6.93 1.54 -9.85
CA GLY A 133 7.72 1.37 -11.07
C GLY A 133 8.29 2.69 -11.59
N ARG A 134 9.31 2.61 -12.45
CA ARG A 134 9.97 3.77 -13.08
C ARG A 134 10.38 4.87 -12.08
N ASN A 135 10.95 4.48 -10.94
CA ASN A 135 11.37 5.39 -9.87
C ASN A 135 10.22 6.19 -9.22
N LEU A 136 8.99 5.68 -9.26
CA LEU A 136 7.86 6.23 -8.50
C LEU A 136 7.52 5.35 -7.31
N PHE A 137 7.30 5.98 -6.17
CA PHE A 137 7.05 5.34 -4.89
C PHE A 137 5.83 5.97 -4.24
N TYR A 138 5.03 5.18 -3.56
CA TYR A 138 4.02 5.65 -2.63
C TYR A 138 4.56 5.52 -1.20
N GLY A 139 4.79 6.64 -0.51
CA GLY A 139 5.00 6.70 0.94
C GLY A 139 3.77 7.32 1.61
N HIS A 140 3.35 6.80 2.75
CA HIS A 140 2.16 7.32 3.43
C HIS A 140 2.50 8.62 4.19
N GLY A 141 1.70 9.66 4.02
CA GLY A 141 2.03 11.01 4.51
C GLY A 141 2.87 11.84 3.54
N ILE A 142 3.78 11.22 2.78
CA ILE A 142 4.57 11.89 1.73
C ILE A 142 3.81 11.92 0.38
N GLY A 143 3.04 10.87 0.10
CA GLY A 143 2.32 10.67 -1.15
C GLY A 143 3.14 9.96 -2.23
N ILE A 144 2.70 10.08 -3.49
CA ILE A 144 3.41 9.51 -4.64
C ILE A 144 4.51 10.47 -5.13
N THR A 145 5.77 10.04 -5.01
CA THR A 145 6.93 10.83 -5.47
C THR A 145 8.08 9.95 -5.93
N SER A 146 9.18 10.56 -6.34
CA SER A 146 10.40 9.84 -6.74
C SER A 146 11.23 9.39 -5.55
N SER A 147 12.21 8.50 -5.77
CA SER A 147 13.20 8.17 -4.72
C SER A 147 13.89 9.40 -4.15
N GLN A 148 14.19 10.39 -4.99
CA GLN A 148 14.82 11.64 -4.53
C GLN A 148 13.84 12.48 -3.70
N GLY A 149 12.56 12.50 -4.08
CA GLY A 149 11.53 13.21 -3.32
C GLY A 149 11.36 12.68 -1.90
N ILE A 150 11.34 11.36 -1.71
CA ILE A 150 11.31 10.76 -0.36
C ILE A 150 12.59 11.12 0.41
N ILE A 151 13.75 11.04 -0.23
CA ILE A 151 15.04 11.40 0.41
C ILE A 151 15.07 12.87 0.83
N ASP A 152 14.56 13.77 -0.01
CA ASP A 152 14.52 15.21 0.29
C ASP A 152 13.59 15.52 1.47
N GLU A 153 12.43 14.87 1.53
CA GLU A 153 11.49 15.00 2.64
C GLU A 153 12.11 14.51 3.97
N LEU A 154 12.70 13.31 3.96
CA LEU A 154 13.42 12.77 5.12
C LEU A 154 14.58 13.67 5.54
N ASN A 155 15.37 14.16 4.58
CA ASN A 155 16.52 15.00 4.85
C ASN A 155 16.16 16.38 5.43
N SER A 156 14.95 16.86 5.16
CA SER A 156 14.41 18.13 5.69
C SER A 156 14.03 18.03 7.17
N ASN A 157 13.86 16.80 7.68
CA ASN A 157 13.49 16.49 9.06
C ASN A 157 14.64 15.84 9.85
N ARG A 158 15.88 16.26 9.57
CA ARG A 158 17.09 15.79 10.26
C ARG A 158 17.50 16.72 11.39
N ARG A 159 18.26 16.18 12.35
CA ARG A 159 18.86 16.97 13.41
C ARG A 159 19.81 18.06 12.87
N PRO A 160 20.06 19.15 13.62
CA PRO A 160 21.07 20.13 13.25
C PRO A 160 22.45 19.51 12.98
N ASN A 161 23.14 20.00 11.96
CA ASN A 161 24.48 19.54 11.53
C ASN A 161 24.53 18.06 11.08
N ALA A 162 23.41 17.46 10.68
CA ALA A 162 23.37 16.14 10.06
C ALA A 162 24.30 16.04 8.84
N THR A 163 25.08 14.95 8.76
CA THR A 163 26.07 14.74 7.69
C THR A 163 25.75 13.55 6.80
N ILE A 164 24.92 12.60 7.28
CA ILE A 164 24.51 11.43 6.53
C ILE A 164 23.12 11.68 5.94
N SER A 165 23.01 11.59 4.61
CA SER A 165 21.73 11.69 3.90
C SER A 165 20.88 10.45 4.15
N ALA A 166 19.57 10.59 4.05
CA ALA A 166 18.67 9.48 3.86
C ALA A 166 18.99 8.72 2.55
N PHE A 167 18.69 7.41 2.52
CA PHE A 167 18.96 6.55 1.37
C PHE A 167 18.00 5.34 1.31
N LEU A 168 17.78 4.83 0.10
CA LEU A 168 17.06 3.57 -0.13
C LEU A 168 17.91 2.37 0.32
N THR A 169 17.35 1.52 1.19
CA THR A 169 18.00 0.30 1.65
C THR A 169 17.91 -0.84 0.63
N ASP A 170 18.63 -1.92 0.89
CA ASP A 170 18.54 -3.18 0.16
C ASP A 170 17.42 -4.11 0.67
N HIS A 171 16.61 -3.65 1.63
CA HIS A 171 15.50 -4.43 2.18
C HIS A 171 14.26 -4.35 1.27
N ILE A 172 13.80 -5.52 0.82
CA ILE A 172 12.63 -5.67 -0.04
C ILE A 172 11.65 -6.63 0.63
N ILE A 173 10.38 -6.23 0.72
CA ILE A 173 9.27 -7.05 1.19
C ILE A 173 8.21 -7.10 0.09
N PHE A 174 7.74 -8.29 -0.29
CA PHE A 174 6.70 -8.43 -1.29
C PHE A 174 5.74 -9.59 -0.98
N LEU A 175 4.56 -9.55 -1.59
CA LEU A 175 3.53 -10.58 -1.44
C LEU A 175 3.91 -11.86 -2.20
N ASP A 176 3.88 -12.99 -1.52
CA ASP A 176 3.88 -14.30 -2.19
C ASP A 176 2.49 -14.57 -2.79
N SER A 177 2.27 -14.06 -4.00
CA SER A 177 1.03 -14.28 -4.74
C SER A 177 0.70 -15.76 -4.98
N SER A 178 1.68 -16.66 -4.93
CA SER A 178 1.47 -18.08 -5.18
C SER A 178 0.67 -18.77 -4.06
N PHE A 179 0.86 -18.34 -2.81
CA PHE A 179 0.07 -18.80 -1.66
C PHE A 179 -1.43 -18.58 -1.84
N TYR A 180 -1.80 -17.47 -2.50
CA TYR A 180 -3.20 -17.09 -2.69
C TYR A 180 -3.88 -17.77 -3.87
N ARG A 181 -3.12 -18.45 -4.74
CA ARG A 181 -3.66 -19.10 -5.94
C ARG A 181 -4.75 -20.13 -5.63
N GLN A 182 -4.66 -20.80 -4.49
CA GLN A 182 -5.66 -21.77 -4.03
C GLN A 182 -7.00 -21.14 -3.63
N PHE A 183 -7.03 -19.83 -3.39
CA PHE A 183 -8.22 -19.06 -3.01
C PHE A 183 -8.73 -18.18 -4.16
N GLN A 184 -8.05 -18.17 -5.30
CA GLN A 184 -8.54 -17.43 -6.45
C GLN A 184 -9.84 -18.06 -6.94
N LEU A 185 -10.84 -17.22 -7.19
CA LEU A 185 -12.03 -17.67 -7.88
C LEU A 185 -11.58 -18.18 -9.26
N ASN A 186 -12.05 -19.38 -9.64
CA ASN A 186 -12.00 -19.83 -11.03
C ASN A 186 -12.93 -18.90 -11.84
N ILE A 187 -12.51 -17.68 -12.09
CA ILE A 187 -13.11 -16.82 -13.10
C ILE A 187 -12.63 -17.45 -14.40
N PRO A 188 -13.50 -18.08 -15.20
CA PRO A 188 -13.10 -18.45 -16.55
C PRO A 188 -12.65 -17.14 -17.19
N ARG A 189 -11.39 -17.06 -17.64
CA ARG A 189 -11.00 -16.00 -18.59
C ARG A 189 -12.13 -15.95 -19.60
N ALA A 190 -12.82 -14.81 -19.69
CA ALA A 190 -13.89 -14.64 -20.67
C ALA A 190 -13.33 -15.15 -21.99
N LYS A 191 -13.94 -16.20 -22.55
CA LYS A 191 -13.55 -16.67 -23.88
C LYS A 191 -13.64 -15.45 -24.78
N PRO A 192 -12.64 -15.17 -25.64
CA PRO A 192 -12.80 -14.13 -26.64
C PRO A 192 -14.10 -14.46 -27.39
N ASP A 193 -15.07 -13.58 -27.25
CA ASP A 193 -16.34 -13.71 -27.94
C ASP A 193 -16.03 -13.61 -29.44
N HIS A 194 -16.19 -14.72 -30.16
CA HIS A 194 -16.08 -14.76 -31.62
C HIS A 194 -17.36 -14.25 -32.30
N SER A 195 -18.12 -13.39 -31.64
CA SER A 195 -19.21 -12.64 -32.25
C SER A 195 -18.63 -11.42 -32.98
N PRO A 196 -18.97 -11.18 -34.26
CA PRO A 196 -18.49 -10.01 -34.99
C PRO A 196 -19.24 -8.77 -34.48
N VAL A 197 -18.75 -8.19 -33.39
CA VAL A 197 -19.20 -6.90 -32.87
C VAL A 197 -18.18 -5.85 -33.25
N SER A 198 -18.59 -5.00 -34.19
CA SER A 198 -18.08 -3.68 -34.56
C SER A 198 -16.95 -3.14 -33.68
N LEU A 199 -15.75 -3.03 -34.27
CA LEU A 199 -14.67 -2.17 -33.78
C LEU A 199 -15.19 -0.74 -33.58
N SER A 200 -14.90 -0.12 -32.42
CA SER A 200 -14.60 1.33 -32.29
C SER A 200 -14.30 1.73 -30.83
N ASN A 201 -13.23 1.19 -30.24
CA ASN A 201 -12.51 1.84 -29.14
C ASN A 201 -11.02 1.92 -29.52
N CYS A 202 -10.76 2.54 -30.68
CA CYS A 202 -9.41 2.81 -31.13
C CYS A 202 -8.93 4.10 -30.45
N ILE A 203 -7.85 4.03 -29.68
CA ILE A 203 -7.15 5.22 -29.19
C ILE A 203 -6.34 5.76 -30.38
N VAL A 204 -6.76 6.91 -30.89
CA VAL A 204 -6.02 7.66 -31.92
C VAL A 204 -5.09 8.63 -31.21
N SER A 205 -3.80 8.54 -31.50
CA SER A 205 -2.81 9.56 -31.15
C SER A 205 -2.25 10.16 -32.44
N GLU A 206 -2.23 11.48 -32.52
CA GLU A 206 -1.86 12.24 -33.71
C GLU A 206 -0.40 12.71 -33.58
N ILE A 207 0.49 12.20 -34.43
CA ILE A 207 1.83 12.75 -34.64
C ILE A 207 2.04 12.92 -36.14
N GLY A 208 1.79 14.13 -36.65
CA GLY A 208 2.04 14.51 -38.04
C GLY A 208 1.07 13.89 -39.07
N PRO A 209 1.13 14.33 -40.34
CA PRO A 209 0.01 14.22 -41.28
C PRO A 209 -0.15 12.84 -41.95
N LYS A 210 0.24 11.74 -41.31
CA LYS A 210 0.08 10.39 -41.90
C LYS A 210 -0.38 9.37 -40.86
N ILE A 211 -1.58 8.84 -41.09
CA ILE A 211 -2.21 7.76 -40.32
C ILE A 211 -1.82 6.42 -40.93
N TYR A 212 -1.29 5.51 -40.12
CA TYR A 212 -1.14 4.09 -40.46
C TYR A 212 -1.96 3.26 -39.48
N LEU A 213 -2.78 2.35 -40.01
CA LEU A 213 -3.59 1.41 -39.22
C LEU A 213 -2.78 0.12 -39.03
N SER A 214 -2.67 -0.34 -37.79
CA SER A 214 -2.15 -1.68 -37.42
C SER A 214 -3.19 -2.41 -36.57
#